data_AF-A0A835W0B0-F1
#
_entry.id   AF-A0A835W0B0-F1
#
_cell.length_a   1.000
_cell.length_b   1.000
_cell.length_c   1.000
_cell.angle_alpha   90.00
_cell.angle_beta   90.00
_cell.angle_gamma   90.00
#
_symmetry.space_group_name_H-M   'P 1'
#
loop_
_entity.id
_entity.type
_entity.pdbx_description
1 polymer ?
#
loop_
_entity_poly.entity_id
_entity_poly.type
_entity_poly.pdbx_seq_one_letter_code
_entity_poly.pdbx_strand_id
1 'polypeptide(L)'
;MEQLAVKVATCLALADPWLSLSTKPFDYSAAFSKQGGAAAGAVAAAAMAARPESVLELTFQRGAVSAWMQQPATAGAAAVAAATKAHVPEGVLEGLAGLAARLHGLMDALAVAGGADPGGAAAADPDAAATAATADGPVPAEALDVGVSVAAAAAVTAGAVRPEWTSALSSKPQRMLRLDSLPQVRCAVYTAYAAALRQAAWQRVADAISPSPSPSSGDAGPLAAPAGAGSSAGGGEGGGGGAAAGGGSAAGGGDAAGVVAALTAAVAGLRRAAGVYEWLGSELLPALSGAAPAQGDVPLELLPAAARCMAALCGAEGQALMAAAAEARGMSPGARRALHGGCVTLLKGAEAAAGEVAAAAGATAGAGVSERLLRLRAAGGALHAAAACYCLALERQKELELGEAEAAAEECRRLLEAGLRRLDRSDPPAWADSFRALQAAAAQLAAAAHKDRLAVTYQPLPKQPPDAAANAAVRVTPERFKPAPVRPPPPPAEAAGSKGGCAVM
;
A
#
# COMPACT_ATOMS: atom_id res chain seq x y z
N MET A 1 -15.46 20.50 -8.57
CA MET A 1 -14.02 20.50 -8.20
C MET A 1 -13.70 19.34 -7.26
N GLU A 2 -14.42 19.13 -6.16
CA GLU A 2 -14.14 18.01 -5.22
C GLU A 2 -14.04 16.63 -5.87
N GLN A 3 -14.93 16.28 -6.81
CA GLN A 3 -14.82 15.00 -7.55
C GLN A 3 -13.57 14.88 -8.43
N LEU A 4 -13.01 16.00 -8.91
CA LEU A 4 -11.77 16.01 -9.69
C LEU A 4 -10.57 15.68 -8.80
N ALA A 5 -10.53 16.22 -7.59
CA ALA A 5 -9.50 15.98 -6.59
C ALA A 5 -9.34 14.49 -6.27
N VAL A 6 -10.46 13.87 -5.95
CA VAL A 6 -10.53 12.45 -5.60
C VAL A 6 -10.10 11.59 -6.78
N LYS A 7 -10.59 11.90 -7.98
CA LYS A 7 -10.21 11.19 -9.21
C LYS A 7 -8.70 11.28 -9.48
N VAL A 8 -8.11 12.48 -9.41
CA VAL A 8 -6.67 12.71 -9.61
C VAL A 8 -5.83 11.94 -8.58
N ALA A 9 -6.23 11.91 -7.31
CA ALA A 9 -5.51 11.14 -6.29
C ALA A 9 -5.67 9.61 -6.48
N THR A 10 -6.86 9.14 -6.87
CA THR A 10 -7.07 7.70 -7.15
C THR A 10 -6.34 7.19 -8.38
N CYS A 11 -5.94 8.06 -9.32
CA CYS A 11 -5.15 7.60 -10.46
C CYS A 11 -3.83 6.96 -10.03
N LEU A 12 -3.13 7.53 -9.05
CA LEU A 12 -1.91 6.90 -8.52
C LEU A 12 -2.17 5.54 -7.85
N ALA A 13 -3.36 5.31 -7.30
CA ALA A 13 -3.79 4.04 -6.71
C ALA A 13 -3.87 2.91 -7.72
N LEU A 14 -4.40 3.22 -8.90
CA LEU A 14 -4.83 2.24 -9.89
C LEU A 14 -3.67 1.74 -10.75
N ALA A 15 -2.43 1.99 -10.34
CA ALA A 15 -1.30 1.19 -10.77
C ALA A 15 -1.38 -0.20 -10.08
N ASP A 16 -2.35 -1.00 -10.50
CA ASP A 16 -2.57 -2.40 -10.12
C ASP A 16 -1.46 -3.41 -10.51
N PRO A 17 -0.46 -3.18 -11.40
CA PRO A 17 0.41 -4.28 -11.81
C PRO A 17 1.35 -4.79 -10.70
N TRP A 18 1.50 -4.06 -9.60
CA TRP A 18 2.33 -4.49 -8.45
C TRP A 18 1.77 -5.69 -7.69
N LEU A 19 0.45 -5.93 -7.80
CA LEU A 19 -0.26 -6.88 -6.94
C LEU A 19 -0.84 -8.08 -7.68
N SER A 20 -0.59 -8.22 -8.99
CA SER A 20 -0.51 -9.56 -9.57
C SER A 20 0.79 -10.26 -9.13
N LEU A 21 1.05 -10.28 -7.81
CA LEU A 21 1.61 -11.48 -7.22
C LEU A 21 0.66 -12.59 -7.65
N SER A 22 1.15 -13.53 -8.46
CA SER A 22 0.38 -14.70 -8.83
C SER A 22 -0.10 -15.37 -7.54
N THR A 23 -1.35 -15.12 -7.15
CA THR A 23 -2.05 -15.81 -6.06
C THR A 23 -2.41 -17.23 -6.43
N LYS A 24 -1.82 -17.80 -7.49
CA LYS A 24 -1.86 -19.24 -7.71
C LYS A 24 -1.43 -19.90 -6.39
N PRO A 25 -2.32 -20.69 -5.76
CA PRO A 25 -2.04 -21.27 -4.45
C PRO A 25 -0.76 -22.09 -4.54
N PHE A 26 0.13 -21.85 -3.57
CA PHE A 26 1.37 -22.59 -3.41
C PHE A 26 1.02 -24.02 -2.98
N ASP A 27 1.22 -25.00 -3.86
CA ASP A 27 1.01 -26.40 -3.50
C ASP A 27 2.24 -26.95 -2.79
N TYR A 28 2.35 -26.67 -1.48
CA TYR A 28 3.41 -27.23 -0.63
C TYR A 28 3.40 -28.77 -0.64
N SER A 29 2.28 -29.42 -0.94
CA SER A 29 2.19 -30.89 -0.92
C SER A 29 2.98 -31.54 -2.05
N ALA A 30 3.04 -30.90 -3.22
CA ALA A 30 3.77 -31.41 -4.38
C ALA A 30 5.30 -31.28 -4.24
N ALA A 31 5.78 -30.26 -3.53
CA ALA A 31 7.21 -30.03 -3.29
C ALA A 31 7.77 -31.01 -2.24
N PHE A 32 7.02 -31.31 -1.18
CA PHE A 32 7.42 -32.28 -0.15
C PHE A 32 7.37 -33.74 -0.65
N SER A 33 6.47 -34.07 -1.58
CA SER A 33 6.30 -35.43 -2.11
C SER A 33 7.47 -35.91 -2.97
N LYS A 34 8.22 -35.00 -3.63
CA LYS A 34 9.30 -35.37 -4.56
C LYS A 34 10.72 -35.36 -3.98
N GLN A 35 10.96 -34.77 -2.81
CA GLN A 35 12.31 -34.63 -2.23
C GLN A 35 12.51 -35.31 -0.86
N GLY A 36 11.52 -36.04 -0.35
CA GLY A 36 11.60 -36.65 0.98
C GLY A 36 12.37 -37.97 1.03
N GLY A 37 13.68 -37.91 1.33
CA GLY A 37 14.36 -39.02 2.05
C GLY A 37 13.81 -39.16 3.48
N ALA A 38 14.03 -40.32 4.11
CA ALA A 38 13.41 -40.74 5.37
C ALA A 38 13.40 -39.71 6.53
N ALA A 39 14.34 -38.76 6.55
CA ALA A 39 14.42 -37.67 7.53
C ALA A 39 13.27 -36.64 7.40
N ALA A 40 12.81 -36.32 6.18
CA ALA A 40 11.67 -35.43 5.96
C ALA A 40 10.35 -36.09 6.36
N GLY A 41 10.26 -37.42 6.20
CA GLY A 41 9.13 -38.23 6.65
C GLY A 41 8.99 -38.27 8.17
N ALA A 42 10.10 -38.29 8.91
CA ALA A 42 10.08 -38.29 10.38
C ALA A 42 9.61 -36.95 10.98
N VAL A 43 9.99 -35.82 10.37
CA VAL A 43 9.52 -34.49 10.79
C VAL A 43 8.03 -34.29 10.45
N ALA A 44 7.59 -34.75 9.28
CA ALA A 44 6.18 -34.74 8.90
C ALA A 44 5.33 -35.69 9.77
N ALA A 45 5.86 -36.86 10.12
CA ALA A 45 5.19 -37.83 11.00
C ALA A 45 5.12 -37.33 12.46
N ALA A 46 6.17 -36.67 12.96
CA ALA A 46 6.14 -36.03 14.27
C ALA A 46 5.14 -34.87 14.33
N ALA A 47 5.01 -34.09 13.24
CA ALA A 47 4.00 -33.04 13.10
C ALA A 47 2.57 -33.61 12.99
N MET A 48 2.39 -34.76 12.33
CA MET A 48 1.08 -35.43 12.22
C MET A 48 0.66 -36.15 13.50
N ALA A 49 1.62 -36.63 14.32
CA ALA A 49 1.35 -37.35 15.56
C ALA A 49 0.93 -36.45 16.74
N ALA A 50 1.17 -35.13 16.66
CA ALA A 50 0.93 -34.19 17.77
C ALA A 50 -0.54 -33.75 17.98
N ARG A 51 -1.46 -34.08 17.07
CA ARG A 51 -2.94 -34.23 17.20
C ARG A 51 -3.61 -33.91 15.84
N PRO A 52 -4.58 -34.71 15.37
CA PRO A 52 -5.29 -34.50 14.10
C PRO A 52 -6.34 -33.37 14.13
N GLU A 53 -6.58 -32.71 15.27
CA GLU A 53 -7.68 -31.74 15.43
C GLU A 53 -7.23 -30.26 15.40
N SER A 54 -5.93 -29.96 15.54
CA SER A 54 -5.39 -28.58 15.45
C SER A 54 -4.93 -28.18 14.03
N VAL A 55 -4.95 -29.10 13.07
CA VAL A 55 -4.75 -28.80 11.64
C VAL A 55 -6.01 -28.14 11.02
N LEU A 56 -7.12 -28.10 11.75
CA LEU A 56 -8.36 -27.44 11.32
C LEU A 56 -8.37 -25.90 11.49
N GLU A 57 -7.42 -25.29 12.21
CA GLU A 57 -7.32 -23.82 12.32
C GLU A 57 -6.23 -23.20 11.41
N LEU A 58 -5.24 -23.96 10.95
CA LEU A 58 -4.29 -23.55 9.91
C LEU A 58 -4.69 -24.02 8.49
N THR A 59 -5.84 -24.71 8.38
CA THR A 59 -6.61 -24.80 7.15
C THR A 59 -7.71 -23.74 7.16
N PHE A 60 -7.31 -22.46 7.11
CA PHE A 60 -8.25 -21.39 6.79
C PHE A 60 -8.74 -21.57 5.34
N GLN A 61 -9.84 -22.33 5.23
CA GLN A 61 -10.74 -22.57 4.10
C GLN A 61 -10.14 -23.04 2.77
N ARG A 62 -9.70 -24.30 2.74
CA ARG A 62 -9.49 -25.11 1.52
C ARG A 62 -10.78 -25.31 0.68
N GLY A 63 -11.97 -25.07 1.26
CA GLY A 63 -13.27 -25.31 0.61
C GLY A 63 -14.00 -24.06 0.08
N ALA A 64 -13.91 -22.91 0.74
CA ALA A 64 -14.68 -21.73 0.34
C ALA A 64 -14.08 -21.03 -0.88
N VAL A 65 -12.75 -20.95 -0.98
CA VAL A 65 -12.07 -20.33 -2.14
C VAL A 65 -12.18 -21.20 -3.40
N SER A 66 -12.16 -22.53 -3.25
CA SER A 66 -12.33 -23.47 -4.37
C SER A 66 -13.77 -23.46 -4.93
N ALA A 67 -14.79 -23.33 -4.06
CA ALA A 67 -16.18 -23.19 -4.50
C ALA A 67 -16.48 -21.79 -5.07
N TRP A 68 -15.74 -20.77 -4.62
CA TRP A 68 -15.85 -19.39 -5.10
C TRP A 68 -15.21 -19.17 -6.49
N MET A 69 -14.17 -19.95 -6.85
CA MET A 69 -13.50 -19.87 -8.16
C MET A 69 -14.09 -20.77 -9.26
N GLN A 70 -15.06 -21.64 -8.96
CA GLN A 70 -15.61 -22.63 -9.92
C GLN A 70 -17.02 -22.30 -10.46
N GLN A 71 -17.50 -21.05 -10.38
CA GLN A 71 -18.75 -20.70 -11.06
C GLN A 71 -18.53 -20.38 -12.55
N PRO A 72 -19.23 -21.07 -13.48
CA PRO A 72 -19.09 -20.85 -14.91
C PRO A 72 -19.58 -19.45 -15.34
N ALA A 73 -18.87 -18.90 -16.33
CA ALA A 73 -18.91 -17.52 -16.81
C ALA A 73 -20.19 -17.12 -17.58
N THR A 74 -21.37 -17.22 -16.99
CA THR A 74 -22.61 -16.76 -17.65
C THR A 74 -23.47 -15.77 -16.87
N ALA A 75 -23.01 -15.23 -15.75
CA ALA A 75 -23.79 -14.21 -15.01
C ALA A 75 -22.96 -13.00 -14.54
N GLY A 76 -23.08 -11.91 -15.30
CA GLY A 76 -23.23 -10.54 -14.77
C GLY A 76 -22.02 -9.83 -14.15
N ALA A 77 -21.77 -8.61 -14.62
CA ALA A 77 -20.77 -7.65 -14.11
C ALA A 77 -20.84 -7.36 -12.58
N ALA A 78 -21.90 -7.80 -11.88
CA ALA A 78 -22.02 -7.70 -10.43
C ALA A 78 -21.12 -8.69 -9.66
N ALA A 79 -20.80 -9.87 -10.23
CA ALA A 79 -19.95 -10.87 -9.56
C ALA A 79 -18.46 -10.48 -9.58
N VAL A 80 -18.01 -9.79 -10.63
CA VAL A 80 -16.63 -9.26 -10.72
C VAL A 80 -16.41 -8.14 -9.69
N ALA A 81 -17.43 -7.31 -9.43
CA ALA A 81 -17.39 -6.28 -8.39
C ALA A 81 -17.47 -6.85 -6.96
N ALA A 82 -17.96 -8.08 -6.78
CA ALA A 82 -17.93 -8.80 -5.50
C ALA A 82 -16.59 -9.53 -5.28
N ALA A 83 -15.94 -10.00 -6.36
CA ALA A 83 -14.63 -10.66 -6.29
C ALA A 83 -13.47 -9.71 -6.00
N THR A 84 -13.57 -8.44 -6.40
CA THR A 84 -12.58 -7.39 -6.07
C THR A 84 -12.81 -6.69 -4.72
N LYS A 85 -13.85 -7.09 -3.97
CA LYS A 85 -14.18 -6.55 -2.63
C LYS A 85 -13.58 -7.34 -1.46
N ALA A 86 -12.69 -8.31 -1.72
CA ALA A 86 -12.03 -9.05 -0.65
C ALA A 86 -11.12 -8.12 0.15
N HIS A 87 -11.64 -7.64 1.28
CA HIS A 87 -10.88 -6.87 2.26
C HIS A 87 -9.63 -7.66 2.64
N VAL A 88 -8.46 -7.02 2.69
CA VAL A 88 -7.32 -7.63 3.40
C VAL A 88 -7.75 -7.65 4.87
N PRO A 89 -8.04 -8.82 5.47
CA PRO A 89 -8.47 -8.87 6.85
C PRO A 89 -7.38 -8.26 7.72
N GLU A 90 -7.75 -7.51 8.75
CA GLU A 90 -6.79 -6.97 9.73
C GLU A 90 -5.89 -8.09 10.28
N GLY A 91 -6.45 -9.29 10.47
CA GLY A 91 -5.71 -10.49 10.84
C GLY A 91 -4.63 -10.95 9.85
N VAL A 92 -4.72 -10.60 8.55
CA VAL A 92 -3.63 -10.89 7.59
C VAL A 92 -2.47 -9.93 7.77
N LEU A 93 -2.74 -8.66 8.05
CA LEU A 93 -1.68 -7.70 8.37
C LEU A 93 -0.99 -8.05 9.68
N GLU A 94 -1.76 -8.41 10.71
CA GLU A 94 -1.25 -8.91 11.99
C GLU A 94 -0.47 -10.22 11.82
N GLY A 95 -0.97 -11.14 10.99
CA GLY A 95 -0.30 -12.39 10.67
C GLY A 95 1.05 -12.20 9.96
N LEU A 96 1.11 -11.30 8.98
CA LEU A 96 2.35 -10.95 8.29
C LEU A 96 3.34 -10.23 9.21
N ALA A 97 2.87 -9.29 10.03
CA ALA A 97 3.70 -8.61 11.03
C ALA A 97 4.26 -9.59 12.07
N GLY A 98 3.41 -10.50 12.57
CA GLY A 98 3.78 -11.55 13.51
C GLY A 98 4.76 -12.55 12.90
N LEU A 99 4.56 -12.97 11.64
CA LEU A 99 5.52 -13.81 10.91
C LEU A 99 6.87 -13.10 10.74
N ALA A 100 6.86 -11.82 10.33
CA ALA A 100 8.07 -11.04 10.16
C ALA A 100 8.86 -10.87 11.47
N ALA A 101 8.15 -10.62 12.58
CA ALA A 101 8.74 -10.53 13.92
C ALA A 101 9.35 -11.86 14.36
N ARG A 102 8.64 -13.00 14.17
CA ARG A 102 9.16 -14.34 14.50
C ARG A 102 10.43 -14.69 13.71
N LEU A 103 10.45 -14.41 12.40
CA LEU A 103 11.63 -14.63 11.56
C LEU A 103 12.81 -13.73 11.96
N HIS A 104 12.54 -12.47 12.34
CA HIS A 104 13.57 -11.59 12.87
C HIS A 104 14.21 -12.19 14.12
N GLY A 105 13.38 -12.76 14.99
CA GLY A 105 13.81 -13.30 16.26
C GLY A 105 14.61 -14.55 16.21
N LEU A 106 14.21 -15.41 15.30
CA LEU A 106 14.97 -16.59 15.02
C LEU A 106 16.36 -16.26 14.47
N MET A 107 16.49 -15.22 13.63
CA MET A 107 17.78 -14.76 13.13
C MET A 107 18.65 -14.18 14.25
N ASP A 108 18.09 -13.39 15.16
CA ASP A 108 18.84 -12.87 16.31
C ASP A 108 19.30 -14.02 17.22
N ALA A 109 18.45 -15.02 17.46
CA ALA A 109 18.80 -16.22 18.19
C ALA A 109 19.91 -17.04 17.49
N LEU A 110 19.83 -17.20 16.17
CA LEU A 110 20.86 -17.88 15.37
C LEU A 110 22.18 -17.07 15.32
N ALA A 111 22.12 -15.74 15.30
CA ALA A 111 23.30 -14.89 15.33
C ALA A 111 23.98 -14.96 16.70
N VAL A 112 23.21 -14.99 17.80
CA VAL A 112 23.75 -15.22 19.15
C VAL A 112 24.33 -16.63 19.27
N ALA A 113 23.65 -17.65 18.75
CA ALA A 113 24.13 -19.04 18.78
C ALA A 113 25.37 -19.27 17.90
N GLY A 114 25.46 -18.58 16.75
CA GLY A 114 26.60 -18.64 15.83
C GLY A 114 27.78 -17.76 16.23
N GLY A 115 27.59 -16.82 17.17
CA GLY A 115 28.64 -15.99 17.77
C GLY A 115 29.31 -16.61 19.00
N ALA A 116 28.85 -17.78 19.45
CA ALA A 116 29.56 -18.57 20.45
C ALA A 116 30.75 -19.27 19.78
N ASP A 117 31.92 -18.63 19.87
CA ASP A 117 33.20 -19.29 19.58
C ASP A 117 33.25 -20.60 20.37
N PRO A 118 33.45 -21.78 19.75
CA PRO A 118 33.44 -23.07 20.44
C PRO A 118 34.71 -23.32 21.29
N GLY A 119 35.33 -22.27 21.85
CA GLY A 119 36.70 -22.31 22.38
C GLY A 119 37.00 -21.51 23.65
N GLY A 120 36.00 -21.12 24.47
CA GLY A 120 36.26 -20.32 25.66
C GLY A 120 35.44 -20.73 26.89
N ALA A 121 35.87 -21.77 27.60
CA ALA A 121 35.34 -22.08 28.93
C ALA A 121 35.93 -21.08 29.95
N ALA A 122 35.12 -20.13 30.42
CA ALA A 122 35.40 -19.34 31.61
C ALA A 122 34.31 -19.60 32.65
N ALA A 123 34.72 -20.06 33.83
CA ALA A 123 33.87 -20.47 34.94
C ALA A 123 33.02 -19.30 35.48
N ALA A 124 31.73 -19.53 35.68
CA ALA A 124 30.81 -18.60 36.30
C ALA A 124 30.45 -19.05 37.73
N ASP A 125 30.48 -18.06 38.63
CA ASP A 125 30.28 -18.10 40.08
C ASP A 125 28.78 -18.24 40.44
N PRO A 126 28.36 -19.12 41.38
CA PRO A 126 26.95 -19.45 41.61
C PRO A 126 26.41 -18.86 42.92
N ASP A 127 26.12 -17.55 43.01
CA ASP A 127 25.47 -17.02 44.23
C ASP A 127 24.66 -15.74 44.06
N ALA A 128 23.75 -15.68 43.08
CA ALA A 128 22.83 -14.55 42.96
C ALA A 128 21.49 -14.90 42.28
N ALA A 129 20.64 -15.72 42.93
CA ALA A 129 19.22 -15.79 42.57
C ALA A 129 18.36 -16.43 43.67
N ALA A 130 18.05 -15.68 44.73
CA ALA A 130 16.98 -16.02 45.66
C ALA A 130 16.03 -14.83 45.82
N THR A 131 14.90 -14.83 45.12
CA THR A 131 13.54 -14.65 45.69
C THR A 131 12.48 -14.47 44.60
N ALA A 132 11.35 -15.16 44.84
CA ALA A 132 9.96 -14.86 44.46
C ALA A 132 9.29 -15.90 43.55
N ALA A 133 8.50 -16.78 44.18
CA ALA A 133 7.45 -17.54 43.56
C ALA A 133 6.18 -17.44 44.41
N THR A 134 5.07 -17.09 43.78
CA THR A 134 3.72 -17.63 44.04
C THR A 134 2.82 -17.33 42.83
N ALA A 135 2.35 -18.37 42.15
CA ALA A 135 0.96 -18.57 41.69
C ALA A 135 0.89 -19.62 40.56
N ASP A 136 0.12 -20.69 40.78
CA ASP A 136 -0.22 -21.77 39.85
C ASP A 136 -1.17 -21.32 38.73
N GLY A 137 -0.97 -21.82 37.51
CA GLY A 137 -1.90 -21.69 36.37
C GLY A 137 -1.47 -22.46 35.11
N PRO A 138 -2.43 -22.86 34.23
CA PRO A 138 -2.20 -23.73 33.08
C PRO A 138 -1.32 -23.09 31.99
N VAL A 139 -0.46 -23.90 31.36
CA VAL A 139 0.49 -23.49 30.32
C VAL A 139 -0.25 -23.00 29.06
N PRO A 140 0.06 -21.80 28.52
CA PRO A 140 -0.61 -21.26 27.34
C PRO A 140 -0.10 -21.87 26.03
N ALA A 141 -1.00 -21.93 25.03
CA ALA A 141 -0.79 -22.50 23.69
C ALA A 141 0.35 -21.86 22.86
N GLU A 142 0.88 -20.71 23.29
CA GLU A 142 1.91 -19.95 22.58
C GLU A 142 3.29 -20.63 22.57
N ALA A 143 3.57 -21.54 23.51
CA ALA A 143 4.88 -22.21 23.61
C ALA A 143 5.12 -23.28 22.53
N LEU A 144 4.06 -23.89 21.99
CA LEU A 144 4.16 -24.96 20.97
C LEU A 144 4.35 -24.42 19.54
N ASP A 145 3.82 -23.24 19.24
CA ASP A 145 3.92 -22.62 17.91
C ASP A 145 5.35 -22.13 17.60
N VAL A 146 6.14 -21.82 18.64
CA VAL A 146 7.55 -21.41 18.51
C VAL A 146 8.45 -22.57 18.05
N GLY A 147 8.19 -23.80 18.50
CA GLY A 147 8.99 -24.98 18.12
C GLY A 147 8.93 -25.29 16.62
N VAL A 148 7.76 -25.08 16.00
CA VAL A 148 7.55 -25.24 14.55
C VAL A 148 8.31 -24.17 13.76
N SER A 149 8.34 -22.93 14.26
CA SER A 149 9.12 -21.84 13.66
C SER A 149 10.63 -22.09 13.71
N VAL A 150 11.14 -22.70 14.79
CA VAL A 150 12.57 -23.01 14.94
C VAL A 150 13.00 -24.13 14.00
N ALA A 151 12.22 -25.21 13.90
CA ALA A 151 12.51 -26.31 12.99
C ALA A 151 12.43 -25.90 11.51
N ALA A 152 11.46 -25.07 11.13
CA ALA A 152 11.33 -24.58 9.76
C ALA A 152 12.54 -23.73 9.35
N ALA A 153 13.02 -22.85 10.22
CA ALA A 153 14.18 -22.06 9.89
C ALA A 153 15.49 -22.83 9.99
N ALA A 154 15.62 -23.80 10.90
CA ALA A 154 16.73 -24.75 10.87
C ALA A 154 16.74 -25.56 9.57
N ALA A 155 15.57 -25.94 9.03
CA ALA A 155 15.44 -26.62 7.75
C ALA A 155 15.80 -25.71 6.57
N VAL A 156 15.47 -24.41 6.60
CA VAL A 156 15.92 -23.43 5.61
C VAL A 156 17.44 -23.23 5.69
N THR A 157 17.99 -23.06 6.89
CA THR A 157 19.44 -22.92 7.11
C THR A 157 20.22 -24.18 6.70
N ALA A 158 19.65 -25.37 6.93
CA ALA A 158 20.22 -26.63 6.49
C ALA A 158 20.03 -26.90 4.98
N GLY A 159 19.37 -25.99 4.25
CA GLY A 159 19.09 -26.13 2.82
C GLY A 159 18.06 -27.21 2.46
N ALA A 160 17.34 -27.75 3.46
CA ALA A 160 16.33 -28.79 3.29
C ALA A 160 15.02 -28.23 2.70
N VAL A 161 14.72 -26.94 2.94
CA VAL A 161 13.60 -26.23 2.33
C VAL A 161 14.13 -25.01 1.60
N ARG A 162 13.84 -24.91 0.30
CA ARG A 162 14.21 -23.76 -0.54
C ARG A 162 12.96 -22.97 -0.89
N PRO A 163 12.67 -21.89 -0.15
CA PRO A 163 11.53 -21.04 -0.49
C PRO A 163 11.74 -20.41 -1.87
N GLU A 164 10.66 -20.37 -2.63
CA GLU A 164 10.65 -19.79 -3.95
C GLU A 164 9.80 -18.50 -3.96
N TRP A 165 10.26 -17.50 -4.71
CA TRP A 165 9.71 -16.15 -4.74
C TRP A 165 9.47 -15.68 -6.17
N THR A 166 8.37 -14.96 -6.42
CA THR A 166 8.09 -14.35 -7.71
C THR A 166 8.31 -12.84 -7.61
N SER A 167 9.13 -12.28 -8.51
CA SER A 167 9.36 -10.84 -8.57
C SER A 167 8.15 -10.14 -9.18
N ALA A 168 7.55 -9.22 -8.43
CA ALA A 168 6.49 -8.32 -8.89
C ALA A 168 7.05 -7.16 -9.74
N LEU A 169 8.33 -6.85 -9.61
CA LEU A 169 9.03 -5.79 -10.35
C LEU A 169 9.39 -6.17 -11.78
N SER A 170 9.42 -7.46 -12.06
CA SER A 170 9.87 -7.98 -13.35
C SER A 170 8.81 -7.79 -14.43
N SER A 171 9.24 -7.33 -15.60
CA SER A 171 8.40 -7.23 -16.80
C SER A 171 8.08 -8.59 -17.45
N LYS A 172 8.85 -9.63 -17.14
CA LYS A 172 8.68 -10.97 -17.70
C LYS A 172 7.92 -11.87 -16.71
N PRO A 173 7.06 -12.81 -17.17
CA PRO A 173 6.52 -13.85 -16.31
C PRO A 173 7.70 -14.65 -15.78
N GLN A 174 8.14 -14.35 -14.56
CA GLN A 174 9.40 -14.88 -14.06
C GLN A 174 9.24 -16.32 -13.60
N ARG A 175 10.30 -17.07 -13.87
CA ARG A 175 10.59 -18.31 -13.17
C ARG A 175 10.66 -18.01 -11.68
N MET A 176 10.10 -18.91 -10.88
CA MET A 176 10.20 -18.85 -9.43
C MET A 176 11.69 -18.79 -9.02
N LEU A 177 12.06 -17.71 -8.34
CA LEU A 177 13.42 -17.42 -7.90
C LEU A 177 13.66 -18.09 -6.54
N ARG A 178 14.83 -18.69 -6.35
CA ARG A 178 15.16 -19.37 -5.10
C ARG A 178 15.77 -18.38 -4.12
N LEU A 179 15.31 -18.43 -2.87
CA LEU A 179 15.92 -17.71 -1.76
C LEU A 179 16.81 -18.71 -1.01
N ASP A 180 18.11 -18.59 -1.17
CA ASP A 180 19.09 -19.56 -0.65
C ASP A 180 19.56 -19.21 0.77
N SER A 181 19.12 -18.09 1.34
CA SER A 181 19.51 -17.67 2.69
C SER A 181 18.32 -17.14 3.49
N LEU A 182 18.33 -17.43 4.80
CA LEU A 182 17.31 -16.93 5.73
C LEU A 182 17.24 -15.38 5.78
N PRO A 183 18.36 -14.64 5.70
CA PRO A 183 18.33 -13.19 5.48
C PRO A 183 17.55 -12.74 4.23
N GLN A 184 17.65 -13.43 3.09
CA GLN A 184 16.86 -13.13 1.89
C GLN A 184 15.36 -13.37 2.12
N VAL A 185 15.00 -14.48 2.77
CA VAL A 185 13.61 -14.78 3.15
C VAL A 185 13.04 -13.67 4.04
N ARG A 186 13.81 -13.22 5.03
CA ARG A 186 13.42 -12.11 5.90
C ARG A 186 13.15 -10.83 5.11
N CYS A 187 14.01 -10.49 4.14
CA CYS A 187 13.80 -9.32 3.29
C CYS A 187 12.52 -9.46 2.45
N ALA A 188 12.29 -10.63 1.85
CA ALA A 188 11.11 -10.90 1.06
C ALA A 188 9.81 -10.74 1.88
N VAL A 189 9.81 -11.24 3.12
CA VAL A 189 8.67 -11.11 4.04
C VAL A 189 8.40 -9.65 4.41
N TYR A 190 9.43 -8.86 4.74
CA TYR A 190 9.25 -7.44 5.03
C TYR A 190 8.78 -6.64 3.79
N THR A 191 9.28 -7.00 2.60
CA THR A 191 8.79 -6.42 1.33
C THR A 191 7.30 -6.71 1.12
N ALA A 192 6.85 -7.94 1.35
CA ALA A 192 5.43 -8.29 1.28
C ALA A 192 4.59 -7.58 2.35
N TYR A 193 5.10 -7.47 3.58
CA TYR A 193 4.43 -6.72 4.65
C TYR A 193 4.22 -5.25 4.26
N ALA A 194 5.26 -4.59 3.74
CA ALA A 194 5.16 -3.21 3.25
C ALA A 194 4.17 -3.08 2.08
N ALA A 195 4.16 -4.04 1.16
CA ALA A 195 3.20 -4.06 0.05
C ALA A 195 1.75 -4.22 0.54
N ALA A 196 1.52 -5.07 1.55
CA ALA A 196 0.21 -5.27 2.16
C ALA A 196 -0.29 -4.00 2.88
N LEU A 197 0.60 -3.28 3.59
CA LEU A 197 0.28 -1.98 4.19
C LEU A 197 -0.13 -0.94 3.14
N ARG A 198 0.62 -0.86 2.03
CA ARG A 198 0.28 0.02 0.90
C ARG A 198 -1.07 -0.35 0.30
N GLN A 199 -1.36 -1.64 0.11
CA GLN A 199 -2.63 -2.09 -0.45
C GLN A 199 -3.81 -1.78 0.48
N ALA A 200 -3.66 -2.05 1.78
CA ALA A 200 -4.71 -1.74 2.76
C ALA A 200 -5.01 -0.23 2.82
N ALA A 201 -3.99 0.62 2.65
CA ALA A 201 -4.19 2.05 2.55
C ALA A 201 -5.07 2.43 1.34
N TRP A 202 -4.77 1.87 0.16
CA TRP A 202 -5.55 2.14 -1.05
C TRP A 202 -6.96 1.54 -1.01
N GLN A 203 -7.14 0.37 -0.40
CA GLN A 203 -8.46 -0.23 -0.20
C GLN A 203 -9.37 0.71 0.61
N ARG A 204 -8.86 1.32 1.68
CA ARG A 204 -9.63 2.30 2.48
C ARG A 204 -10.08 3.50 1.65
N VAL A 205 -9.25 3.96 0.71
CA VAL A 205 -9.62 5.05 -0.21
C VAL A 205 -10.72 4.59 -1.16
N ALA A 206 -10.60 3.39 -1.73
CA ALA A 206 -11.61 2.82 -2.61
C ALA A 206 -12.97 2.62 -1.89
N ASP A 207 -12.94 2.13 -0.65
CA ASP A 207 -14.13 1.93 0.18
C ASP A 207 -14.83 3.26 0.49
N ALA A 208 -14.07 4.32 0.77
CA ALA A 208 -14.61 5.64 1.07
C ALA A 208 -15.19 6.38 -0.15
N ILE A 209 -14.74 6.06 -1.35
CA ILE A 209 -15.21 6.68 -2.60
C ILE A 209 -16.38 5.90 -3.20
N SER A 210 -16.49 4.61 -2.86
CA SER A 210 -17.59 3.78 -3.29
C SER A 210 -18.90 4.38 -2.77
N PRO A 211 -19.90 4.62 -3.66
CA PRO A 211 -21.17 5.16 -3.22
C PRO A 211 -21.75 4.20 -2.18
N SER A 212 -21.98 4.72 -0.96
CA SER A 212 -22.70 3.96 0.05
C SER A 212 -24.02 3.54 -0.58
N PRO A 213 -24.40 2.24 -0.56
CA PRO A 213 -25.72 1.85 -1.01
C PRO A 213 -26.70 2.66 -0.16
N SER A 214 -27.39 3.60 -0.79
CA SER A 214 -28.43 4.37 -0.11
C SER A 214 -29.32 3.33 0.55
N PRO A 215 -29.58 3.42 1.87
CA PRO A 215 -30.49 2.50 2.52
C PRO A 215 -31.77 2.62 1.72
N SER A 216 -32.06 1.61 0.89
CA SER A 216 -33.23 1.58 0.04
C SER A 216 -34.36 1.75 1.03
N SER A 217 -34.98 2.93 1.02
CA SER A 217 -36.09 3.30 1.88
C SER A 217 -37.08 2.17 1.71
N GLY A 218 -37.07 1.26 2.67
CA GLY A 218 -37.83 0.04 2.61
C GLY A 218 -39.26 0.48 2.44
N ASP A 219 -39.79 0.17 1.25
CA ASP A 219 -41.18 -0.11 0.98
C ASP A 219 -42.09 0.36 2.12
N ALA A 220 -42.38 1.67 2.12
CA ALA A 220 -43.53 2.16 2.84
C ALA A 220 -44.72 1.50 2.13
N GLY A 221 -45.15 0.36 2.68
CA GLY A 221 -46.21 -0.45 2.11
C GLY A 221 -47.42 0.40 1.72
N PRO A 222 -48.19 -0.03 0.72
CA PRO A 222 -49.26 0.77 0.13
C PRO A 222 -50.35 1.07 1.16
N LEU A 223 -50.27 2.22 1.82
CA LEU A 223 -51.38 2.76 2.58
C LEU A 223 -52.36 3.41 1.60
N ALA A 224 -53.56 2.85 1.63
CA ALA A 224 -54.69 3.14 0.77
C ALA A 224 -54.96 4.65 0.60
N ALA A 225 -55.26 5.00 -0.65
CA ALA A 225 -55.80 6.30 -1.02
C ALA A 225 -57.14 6.57 -0.29
N PRO A 226 -57.41 7.81 0.11
CA PRO A 226 -58.75 8.35 0.05
C PRO A 226 -58.89 9.15 -1.25
N ALA A 227 -59.88 8.74 -2.04
CA ALA A 227 -60.44 9.53 -3.13
C ALA A 227 -60.92 10.89 -2.60
N GLY A 228 -60.59 11.95 -3.31
CA GLY A 228 -61.07 13.29 -3.02
C GLY A 228 -60.86 14.22 -4.21
N ALA A 229 -61.91 14.36 -5.01
CA ALA A 229 -62.01 15.22 -6.17
C ALA A 229 -61.88 16.72 -5.83
N GLY A 230 -61.42 17.52 -6.80
CA GLY A 230 -61.49 18.98 -6.69
C GLY A 230 -60.82 19.72 -7.85
N SER A 231 -61.60 19.99 -8.89
CA SER A 231 -61.30 20.93 -9.97
C SER A 231 -61.13 22.37 -9.46
N SER A 232 -60.19 23.13 -10.03
CA SER A 232 -60.50 24.50 -10.51
C SER A 232 -59.36 25.07 -11.34
N ALA A 233 -59.69 25.42 -12.58
CA ALA A 233 -58.96 26.36 -13.41
C ALA A 233 -59.00 27.77 -12.79
N GLY A 234 -57.89 28.50 -12.88
CA GLY A 234 -57.82 29.91 -12.51
C GLY A 234 -56.48 30.50 -12.91
N GLY A 235 -56.48 31.24 -14.02
CA GLY A 235 -55.35 32.06 -14.43
C GLY A 235 -55.17 33.27 -13.50
N GLY A 236 -53.94 33.76 -13.44
CA GLY A 236 -53.57 34.97 -12.72
C GLY A 236 -52.13 35.38 -13.02
N GLU A 237 -51.98 36.30 -13.98
CA GLU A 237 -50.80 37.15 -14.06
C GLU A 237 -50.77 38.08 -12.84
N GLY A 238 -49.62 38.15 -12.16
CA GLY A 238 -49.42 39.06 -11.04
C GLY A 238 -47.97 38.99 -10.54
N GLY A 239 -47.21 40.05 -10.83
CA GLY A 239 -45.87 40.24 -10.32
C GLY A 239 -45.84 40.49 -8.80
N GLY A 240 -44.65 40.33 -8.22
CA GLY A 240 -44.40 40.67 -6.82
C GLY A 240 -43.07 40.12 -6.35
N GLY A 241 -42.09 41.00 -6.17
CA GLY A 241 -40.79 40.66 -5.60
C GLY A 241 -40.92 40.11 -4.18
N GLY A 242 -40.22 39.02 -3.93
CA GLY A 242 -40.07 38.43 -2.61
C GLY A 242 -38.69 37.83 -2.50
N ALA A 243 -37.81 38.50 -1.77
CA ALA A 243 -36.52 37.98 -1.36
C ALA A 243 -36.75 36.77 -0.45
N ALA A 244 -36.86 35.59 -1.05
CA ALA A 244 -36.88 34.33 -0.34
C ALA A 244 -35.44 34.02 0.10
N ALA A 245 -35.17 34.25 1.39
CA ALA A 245 -34.00 33.72 2.07
C ALA A 245 -33.97 32.20 1.86
N GLY A 246 -33.04 31.76 1.02
CA GLY A 246 -32.82 30.34 0.71
C GLY A 246 -32.43 29.59 1.98
N GLY A 247 -33.38 28.83 2.51
CA GLY A 247 -33.12 27.77 3.48
C GLY A 247 -32.29 26.68 2.81
N GLY A 248 -30.96 26.84 2.85
CA GLY A 248 -30.00 25.87 2.35
C GLY A 248 -30.08 24.58 3.16
N SER A 249 -30.54 23.51 2.52
CA SER A 249 -30.56 22.16 3.05
C SER A 249 -29.15 21.72 3.47
N ALA A 250 -28.92 21.64 4.78
CA ALA A 250 -27.65 21.27 5.41
C ALA A 250 -27.39 19.74 5.46
N ALA A 251 -28.16 18.95 4.73
CA ALA A 251 -28.12 17.48 4.83
C ALA A 251 -26.98 16.79 4.03
N GLY A 252 -26.09 17.53 3.36
CA GLY A 252 -25.03 16.97 2.51
C GLY A 252 -23.61 16.92 3.11
N GLY A 253 -23.40 17.32 4.36
CA GLY A 253 -22.06 17.52 4.93
C GLY A 253 -21.33 16.26 5.43
N GLY A 254 -22.03 15.13 5.59
CA GLY A 254 -21.46 13.91 6.19
C GLY A 254 -20.39 13.23 5.32
N ASP A 255 -20.60 13.21 4.00
CA ASP A 255 -19.80 12.39 3.10
C ASP A 255 -18.38 12.95 2.89
N ALA A 256 -18.24 14.27 2.80
CA ALA A 256 -16.94 14.92 2.61
C ALA A 256 -16.00 14.72 3.82
N ALA A 257 -16.54 14.79 5.04
CA ALA A 257 -15.77 14.54 6.25
C ALA A 257 -15.28 13.08 6.33
N GLY A 258 -16.13 12.13 5.94
CA GLY A 258 -15.78 10.71 5.85
C GLY A 258 -14.65 10.44 4.86
N VAL A 259 -14.72 11.02 3.65
CA VAL A 259 -13.66 10.90 2.63
C VAL A 259 -12.35 11.46 3.15
N VAL A 260 -12.35 12.65 3.75
CA VAL A 260 -11.15 13.27 4.31
C VAL A 260 -10.50 12.42 5.42
N ALA A 261 -11.31 11.81 6.28
CA ALA A 261 -10.84 10.91 7.32
C ALA A 261 -10.18 9.66 6.72
N ALA A 262 -10.81 9.04 5.72
CA ALA A 262 -10.27 7.88 5.01
C ALA A 262 -8.95 8.18 4.29
N LEU A 263 -8.87 9.33 3.59
CA LEU A 263 -7.63 9.80 2.96
C LEU A 263 -6.52 9.97 3.99
N THR A 264 -6.81 10.59 5.14
CA THR A 264 -5.82 10.80 6.21
C THR A 264 -5.33 9.46 6.80
N ALA A 265 -6.24 8.50 7.01
CA ALA A 265 -5.89 7.16 7.48
C ALA A 265 -5.04 6.37 6.47
N ALA A 266 -5.33 6.52 5.17
CA ALA A 266 -4.54 5.93 4.10
C ALA A 266 -3.14 6.55 4.01
N VAL A 267 -3.00 7.88 4.16
CA VAL A 267 -1.69 8.54 4.27
C VAL A 267 -0.86 7.92 5.40
N ALA A 268 -1.45 7.68 6.57
CA ALA A 268 -0.73 7.04 7.68
C ALA A 268 -0.27 5.61 7.33
N GLY A 269 -1.09 4.83 6.62
CA GLY A 269 -0.71 3.50 6.12
C GLY A 269 0.47 3.56 5.14
N LEU A 270 0.45 4.52 4.21
CA LEU A 270 1.52 4.71 3.24
C LEU A 270 2.83 5.18 3.89
N ARG A 271 2.76 6.01 4.94
CA ARG A 271 3.95 6.41 5.73
C ARG A 271 4.59 5.21 6.43
N ARG A 272 3.79 4.29 6.98
CA ARG A 272 4.30 3.04 7.56
C ARG A 272 4.94 2.15 6.49
N ALA A 273 4.27 1.96 5.35
CA ALA A 273 4.84 1.18 4.24
C ALA A 273 6.17 1.76 3.75
N ALA A 274 6.24 3.08 3.56
CA ALA A 274 7.47 3.78 3.19
C ALA A 274 8.59 3.56 4.21
N GLY A 275 8.26 3.61 5.50
CA GLY A 275 9.18 3.35 6.59
C GLY A 275 9.81 1.95 6.59
N VAL A 276 9.00 0.93 6.30
CA VAL A 276 9.48 -0.45 6.17
C VAL A 276 10.43 -0.57 4.97
N TYR A 277 10.08 0.01 3.83
CA TYR A 277 10.95 0.03 2.65
C TYR A 277 12.25 0.81 2.87
N GLU A 278 12.21 1.93 3.59
CA GLU A 278 13.40 2.71 3.91
C GLU A 278 14.34 1.93 4.83
N TRP A 279 13.82 1.29 5.87
CA TRP A 279 14.59 0.40 6.74
C TRP A 279 15.18 -0.80 5.97
N LEU A 280 14.41 -1.40 5.07
CA LEU A 280 14.90 -2.47 4.19
C LEU A 280 16.08 -2.01 3.35
N GLY A 281 15.97 -0.84 2.69
CA GLY A 281 16.98 -0.32 1.78
C GLY A 281 18.24 0.21 2.47
N SER A 282 18.15 0.64 3.73
CA SER A 282 19.25 1.25 4.49
C SER A 282 19.98 0.27 5.42
N GLU A 283 19.24 -0.61 6.09
CA GLU A 283 19.79 -1.51 7.11
C GLU A 283 19.93 -2.94 6.57
N LEU A 284 18.83 -3.51 6.07
CA LEU A 284 18.75 -4.94 5.88
C LEU A 284 19.35 -5.44 4.55
N LEU A 285 19.04 -4.78 3.43
CA LEU A 285 19.51 -5.18 2.09
C LEU A 285 21.01 -4.92 1.87
N PRO A 286 21.61 -3.81 2.35
CA PRO A 286 23.06 -3.63 2.24
C PRO A 286 23.85 -4.72 2.96
N ALA A 287 23.35 -5.23 4.10
CA ALA A 287 23.97 -6.35 4.81
C ALA A 287 23.98 -7.65 3.99
N LEU A 288 23.03 -7.83 3.07
CA LEU A 288 23.03 -8.96 2.13
C LEU A 288 24.10 -8.82 1.03
N SER A 289 24.40 -7.59 0.60
CA SER A 289 25.29 -7.36 -0.54
C SER A 289 26.76 -7.72 -0.26
N GLY A 290 27.17 -7.74 1.01
CA GLY A 290 28.50 -8.16 1.43
C GLY A 290 28.69 -9.68 1.47
N ALA A 291 27.60 -10.45 1.56
CA ALA A 291 27.65 -11.88 1.39
C ALA A 291 27.66 -12.15 -0.12
N ALA A 292 28.84 -12.49 -0.67
CA ALA A 292 29.07 -12.66 -2.10
C ALA A 292 27.85 -13.30 -2.78
N PRO A 293 27.12 -12.56 -3.65
CA PRO A 293 25.98 -13.15 -4.31
C PRO A 293 26.52 -14.31 -5.13
N ALA A 294 26.08 -15.53 -4.82
CA ALA A 294 26.18 -16.62 -5.77
C ALA A 294 25.66 -16.07 -7.11
N GLN A 295 26.33 -16.37 -8.22
CA GLN A 295 26.05 -15.87 -9.58
C GLN A 295 24.66 -16.28 -10.10
N GLY A 296 23.60 -15.94 -9.35
CA GLY A 296 22.23 -16.37 -9.54
C GLY A 296 21.28 -15.19 -9.56
N ASP A 297 20.09 -15.46 -10.09
CA ASP A 297 19.02 -14.50 -10.24
C ASP A 297 18.49 -14.05 -8.86
N VAL A 298 18.90 -12.86 -8.41
CA VAL A 298 18.36 -12.22 -7.20
C VAL A 298 17.06 -11.49 -7.58
N PRO A 299 15.95 -11.68 -6.84
CA PRO A 299 14.72 -10.91 -7.06
C PRO A 299 14.99 -9.41 -7.02
N LEU A 300 14.40 -8.66 -7.95
CA LEU A 300 14.61 -7.21 -8.05
C LEU A 300 14.20 -6.47 -6.76
N GLU A 301 13.24 -7.02 -6.02
CA GLU A 301 12.77 -6.52 -4.73
C GLU A 301 13.87 -6.52 -3.65
N LEU A 302 14.88 -7.37 -3.80
CA LEU A 302 15.99 -7.49 -2.86
C LEU A 302 17.16 -6.57 -3.22
N LEU A 303 16.97 -5.66 -4.18
CA LEU A 303 17.94 -4.61 -4.48
C LEU A 303 17.68 -3.40 -3.57
N PRO A 304 18.71 -2.81 -2.91
CA PRO A 304 18.54 -1.61 -2.10
C PRO A 304 17.87 -0.45 -2.85
N ALA A 305 18.20 -0.29 -4.14
CA ALA A 305 17.58 0.72 -5.01
C ALA A 305 16.08 0.49 -5.21
N ALA A 306 15.62 -0.77 -5.22
CA ALA A 306 14.20 -1.09 -5.36
C ALA A 306 13.43 -0.71 -4.10
N ALA A 307 14.00 -1.00 -2.92
CA ALA A 307 13.42 -0.57 -1.65
C ALA A 307 13.33 0.97 -1.57
N ARG A 308 14.37 1.71 -1.96
CA ARG A 308 14.32 3.18 -2.05
C ARG A 308 13.27 3.68 -3.04
N CYS A 309 13.19 3.06 -4.21
CA CYS A 309 12.16 3.38 -5.21
C CYS A 309 10.75 3.22 -4.63
N MET A 310 10.50 2.11 -3.90
CA MET A 310 9.21 1.84 -3.27
C MET A 310 8.90 2.77 -2.11
N ALA A 311 9.89 3.12 -1.29
CA ALA A 311 9.71 4.11 -0.23
C ALA A 311 9.31 5.48 -0.81
N ALA A 312 10.01 5.94 -1.85
CA ALA A 312 9.71 7.19 -2.54
C ALA A 312 8.32 7.17 -3.22
N LEU A 313 7.94 6.03 -3.81
CA LEU A 313 6.61 5.84 -4.39
C LEU A 313 5.50 5.93 -3.32
N CYS A 314 5.64 5.23 -2.20
CA CYS A 314 4.68 5.30 -1.09
C CYS A 314 4.56 6.72 -0.53
N GLY A 315 5.69 7.44 -0.44
CA GLY A 315 5.72 8.85 -0.06
C GLY A 315 4.95 9.73 -1.05
N ALA A 316 5.19 9.55 -2.35
CA ALA A 316 4.50 10.30 -3.41
C ALA A 316 2.98 10.05 -3.40
N GLU A 317 2.57 8.80 -3.22
CA GLU A 317 1.16 8.42 -3.07
C GLU A 317 0.52 9.06 -1.86
N GLY A 318 1.19 9.01 -0.69
CA GLY A 318 0.71 9.69 0.51
C GLY A 318 0.58 11.19 0.29
N GLN A 319 1.55 11.80 -0.38
CA GLN A 319 1.54 13.24 -0.67
C GLN A 319 0.39 13.61 -1.62
N ALA A 320 0.05 12.75 -2.57
CA ALA A 320 -1.09 12.94 -3.46
C ALA A 320 -2.43 12.82 -2.72
N LEU A 321 -2.56 11.84 -1.81
CA LEU A 321 -3.74 11.74 -0.93
C LEU A 321 -3.88 12.97 -0.02
N MET A 322 -2.76 13.53 0.47
CA MET A 322 -2.78 14.80 1.21
C MET A 322 -3.24 15.97 0.33
N ALA A 323 -2.81 16.03 -0.94
CA ALA A 323 -3.27 17.06 -1.87
C ALA A 323 -4.78 16.96 -2.12
N ALA A 324 -5.32 15.75 -2.31
CA ALA A 324 -6.76 15.53 -2.43
C ALA A 324 -7.52 15.89 -1.15
N ALA A 325 -6.99 15.52 0.03
CA ALA A 325 -7.59 15.90 1.30
C ALA A 325 -7.59 17.43 1.50
N ALA A 326 -6.53 18.12 1.08
CA ALA A 326 -6.44 19.57 1.10
C ALA A 326 -7.49 20.21 0.18
N GLU A 327 -7.72 19.64 -1.01
CA GLU A 327 -8.76 20.12 -1.92
C GLU A 327 -10.18 19.87 -1.38
N ALA A 328 -10.45 18.69 -0.83
CA ALA A 328 -11.74 18.38 -0.19
C ALA A 328 -12.02 19.28 1.03
N ARG A 329 -10.97 19.79 1.69
CA ARG A 329 -11.08 20.78 2.78
C ARG A 329 -11.20 22.22 2.29
N GLY A 330 -11.20 22.45 0.98
CA GLY A 330 -11.24 23.81 0.41
C GLY A 330 -9.99 24.65 0.69
N MET A 331 -8.82 24.01 0.84
CA MET A 331 -7.56 24.76 1.05
C MET A 331 -7.23 25.67 -0.14
N SER A 332 -6.45 26.73 0.14
CA SER A 332 -6.07 27.71 -0.88
C SER A 332 -5.33 27.07 -2.06
N PRO A 333 -5.46 27.65 -3.28
CA PRO A 333 -4.70 27.19 -4.45
C PRO A 333 -3.18 27.12 -4.19
N GLY A 334 -2.60 28.09 -3.49
CA GLY A 334 -1.18 28.09 -3.09
C GLY A 334 -0.76 26.89 -2.25
N ALA A 335 -1.58 26.50 -1.26
CA ALA A 335 -1.30 25.31 -0.46
C ALA A 335 -1.39 24.03 -1.31
N ARG A 336 -2.39 23.93 -2.20
CA ARG A 336 -2.55 22.79 -3.11
C ARG A 336 -1.42 22.70 -4.12
N ARG A 337 -0.98 23.82 -4.70
CA ARG A 337 0.18 23.92 -5.59
C ARG A 337 1.42 23.35 -4.92
N ALA A 338 1.72 23.80 -3.69
CA ALA A 338 2.87 23.34 -2.93
C ALA A 338 2.83 21.82 -2.69
N LEU A 339 1.64 21.27 -2.38
CA LEU A 339 1.47 19.83 -2.17
C LEU A 339 1.71 19.02 -3.45
N HIS A 340 1.14 19.45 -4.59
CA HIS A 340 1.35 18.82 -5.89
C HIS A 340 2.81 18.92 -6.36
N GLY A 341 3.46 20.06 -6.15
CA GLY A 341 4.90 20.21 -6.38
C GLY A 341 5.72 19.23 -5.53
N GLY A 342 5.32 19.01 -4.27
CA GLY A 342 5.89 17.97 -3.41
C GLY A 342 5.74 16.56 -3.99
N CYS A 343 4.58 16.22 -4.59
CA CYS A 343 4.40 14.93 -5.28
C CYS A 343 5.39 14.76 -6.43
N VAL A 344 5.58 15.81 -7.24
CA VAL A 344 6.51 15.79 -8.38
C VAL A 344 7.94 15.54 -7.91
N THR A 345 8.37 16.18 -6.81
CA THR A 345 9.70 15.95 -6.22
C THR A 345 9.89 14.50 -5.79
N LEU A 346 8.91 13.91 -5.12
CA LEU A 346 8.97 12.51 -4.68
C LEU A 346 8.97 11.53 -5.87
N LEU A 347 8.15 11.79 -6.90
CA LEU A 347 8.11 10.95 -8.11
C LEU A 347 9.41 11.01 -8.92
N LYS A 348 10.08 12.16 -8.97
CA LYS A 348 11.44 12.28 -9.55
C LYS A 348 12.47 11.48 -8.76
N GLY A 349 12.36 11.47 -7.43
CA GLY A 349 13.20 10.62 -6.56
C GLY A 349 12.97 9.13 -6.84
N ALA A 350 11.72 8.71 -6.96
CA ALA A 350 11.37 7.35 -7.35
C ALA A 350 11.86 7.00 -8.78
N GLU A 351 11.91 7.99 -9.68
CA GLU A 351 12.47 7.83 -11.02
C GLU A 351 13.96 7.58 -11.05
N ALA A 352 14.73 8.40 -10.32
CA ALA A 352 16.16 8.16 -10.16
C ALA A 352 16.44 6.76 -9.58
N ALA A 353 15.73 6.39 -8.50
CA ALA A 353 15.90 5.09 -7.86
C ALA A 353 15.54 3.92 -8.80
N ALA A 354 14.49 4.04 -9.62
CA ALA A 354 14.18 3.00 -10.60
C ALA A 354 15.21 2.89 -11.73
N GLY A 355 15.84 4.00 -12.11
CA GLY A 355 16.98 3.98 -13.05
C GLY A 355 18.14 3.17 -12.49
N GLU A 356 18.44 3.31 -11.20
CA GLU A 356 19.43 2.49 -10.49
C GLU A 356 19.03 1.01 -10.46
N VAL A 357 17.74 0.70 -10.23
CA VAL A 357 17.23 -0.68 -10.31
C VAL A 357 17.41 -1.25 -11.70
N ALA A 358 17.05 -0.50 -12.75
CA ALA A 358 17.19 -0.95 -14.13
C ALA A 358 18.66 -1.20 -14.51
N ALA A 359 19.58 -0.32 -14.07
CA ALA A 359 21.01 -0.50 -14.27
C ALA A 359 21.54 -1.75 -13.56
N ALA A 360 21.13 -1.98 -12.31
CA ALA A 360 21.50 -3.17 -11.55
C ALA A 360 20.92 -4.46 -12.18
N ALA A 361 19.66 -4.42 -12.61
CA ALA A 361 18.97 -5.54 -13.22
C ALA A 361 19.57 -5.95 -14.57
N GLY A 362 20.04 -4.99 -15.36
CA GLY A 362 20.75 -5.23 -16.62
C GLY A 362 22.06 -5.99 -16.42
N ALA A 363 22.71 -5.83 -15.26
CA ALA A 363 23.95 -6.53 -14.94
C ALA A 363 23.72 -7.97 -14.43
N THR A 364 22.59 -8.26 -13.79
CA THR A 364 22.40 -9.52 -13.04
C THR A 364 21.32 -10.46 -13.56
N ALA A 365 20.21 -9.95 -14.12
CA ALA A 365 18.98 -10.75 -14.23
C ALA A 365 18.36 -10.79 -15.64
N GLY A 366 18.87 -10.02 -16.61
CA GLY A 366 18.29 -9.93 -17.96
C GLY A 366 16.80 -9.54 -18.00
N ALA A 367 16.27 -9.10 -16.87
CA ALA A 367 14.87 -8.77 -16.62
C ALA A 367 14.81 -7.31 -16.21
N GLY A 368 14.33 -6.44 -17.10
CA GLY A 368 14.15 -5.03 -16.80
C GLY A 368 12.98 -4.79 -15.84
N VAL A 369 13.03 -3.65 -15.16
CA VAL A 369 11.91 -3.08 -14.40
C VAL A 369 10.67 -3.03 -15.30
N SER A 370 9.49 -3.26 -14.73
CA SER A 370 8.22 -3.13 -15.43
C SER A 370 8.10 -1.80 -16.19
N GLU A 371 8.04 -1.86 -17.52
CA GLU A 371 7.82 -0.68 -18.39
C GLU A 371 6.52 0.03 -18.04
N ARG A 372 5.47 -0.75 -17.69
CA ARG A 372 4.19 -0.20 -17.25
C ARG A 372 4.33 0.65 -16.00
N LEU A 373 5.15 0.23 -15.03
CA LEU A 373 5.43 1.02 -13.84
C LEU A 373 6.13 2.34 -14.19
N LEU A 374 7.23 2.28 -14.95
CA LEU A 374 8.01 3.47 -15.32
C LEU A 374 7.13 4.51 -16.02
N ARG A 375 6.28 4.02 -16.92
CA ARG A 375 5.34 4.81 -17.69
C ARG A 375 4.23 5.42 -16.84
N LEU A 376 3.55 4.63 -16.00
CA LEU A 376 2.48 5.12 -15.11
C LEU A 376 3.01 6.13 -14.09
N ARG A 377 4.22 5.91 -13.55
CA ARG A 377 4.87 6.90 -12.67
C ARG A 377 5.09 8.23 -13.39
N ALA A 378 5.59 8.17 -14.62
CA ALA A 378 5.86 9.38 -15.37
C ALA A 378 4.57 10.10 -15.82
N ALA A 379 3.50 9.36 -16.12
CA ALA A 379 2.16 9.91 -16.30
C ALA A 379 1.65 10.58 -15.00
N GLY A 380 1.81 9.94 -13.84
CA GLY A 380 1.48 10.52 -12.54
C GLY A 380 2.25 11.81 -12.24
N GLY A 381 3.55 11.85 -12.59
CA GLY A 381 4.38 13.04 -12.48
C GLY A 381 3.87 14.19 -13.34
N ALA A 382 3.49 13.90 -14.58
CA ALA A 382 2.89 14.89 -15.49
C ALA A 382 1.53 15.39 -14.99
N LEU A 383 0.68 14.51 -14.45
CA LEU A 383 -0.62 14.88 -13.88
C LEU A 383 -0.47 15.83 -12.70
N HIS A 384 0.44 15.54 -11.76
CA HIS A 384 0.67 16.42 -10.61
C HIS A 384 1.38 17.73 -10.97
N ALA A 385 2.31 17.71 -11.94
CA ALA A 385 2.90 18.94 -12.46
C ALA A 385 1.82 19.83 -13.11
N ALA A 386 0.92 19.24 -13.90
CA ALA A 386 -0.21 19.95 -14.48
C ALA A 386 -1.18 20.49 -13.42
N ALA A 387 -1.49 19.71 -12.37
CA ALA A 387 -2.33 20.15 -11.27
C ALA A 387 -1.70 21.32 -10.50
N ALA A 388 -0.36 21.33 -10.33
CA ALA A 388 0.35 22.47 -9.77
C ALA A 388 0.24 23.72 -10.66
N CYS A 389 0.42 23.58 -11.98
CA CYS A 389 0.21 24.68 -12.94
C CYS A 389 -1.23 25.21 -12.92
N TYR A 390 -2.22 24.32 -12.79
CA TYR A 390 -3.62 24.71 -12.65
C TYR A 390 -3.87 25.51 -11.36
N CYS A 391 -3.31 25.07 -10.24
CA CYS A 391 -3.40 25.83 -8.97
C CYS A 391 -2.72 27.19 -9.08
N LEU A 392 -1.55 27.27 -9.71
CA LEU A 392 -0.86 28.53 -9.98
C LEU A 392 -1.71 29.47 -10.84
N ALA A 393 -2.36 28.95 -11.89
CA ALA A 393 -3.24 29.75 -12.74
C ALA A 393 -4.41 30.34 -11.93
N LEU A 394 -4.98 29.60 -10.99
CA LEU A 394 -6.02 30.11 -10.09
C LEU A 394 -5.50 31.22 -9.15
N GLU A 395 -4.26 31.11 -8.65
CA GLU A 395 -3.64 32.17 -7.84
C GLU A 395 -3.47 33.45 -8.64
N ARG A 396 -2.86 33.34 -9.83
CA ARG A 396 -2.61 34.47 -10.72
C ARG A 396 -3.89 35.13 -11.22
N GLN A 397 -4.92 34.35 -11.49
CA GLN A 397 -6.24 34.90 -11.82
C GLN A 397 -6.80 35.74 -10.67
N LYS A 398 -6.69 35.26 -9.43
CA LYS A 398 -7.15 35.99 -8.24
C LYS A 398 -6.35 37.27 -8.00
N GLU A 399 -5.07 37.26 -8.32
CA GLU A 399 -4.16 38.42 -8.24
C GLU A 399 -4.33 39.40 -9.42
N LEU A 400 -5.24 39.12 -10.35
CA LEU A 400 -5.45 39.86 -11.61
C LEU A 400 -4.21 39.90 -12.52
N GLU A 401 -3.28 38.96 -12.34
CA GLU A 401 -2.13 38.70 -13.21
C GLU A 401 -2.54 37.76 -14.35
N LEU A 402 -3.52 38.19 -15.15
CA LEU A 402 -4.19 37.39 -16.16
C LEU A 402 -3.27 36.86 -17.26
N GLY A 403 -2.19 37.59 -17.59
CA GLY A 403 -1.15 37.11 -18.51
C GLY A 403 -0.44 35.85 -17.98
N GLU A 404 -0.09 35.83 -16.70
CA GLU A 404 0.53 34.66 -16.07
C GLU A 404 -0.47 33.53 -15.88
N ALA A 405 -1.72 33.85 -15.55
CA ALA A 405 -2.78 32.86 -15.40
C ALA A 405 -3.04 32.09 -16.71
N GLU A 406 -3.15 32.80 -17.84
CA GLU A 406 -3.30 32.20 -19.17
C GLU A 406 -2.11 31.31 -19.52
N ALA A 407 -0.88 31.79 -19.33
CA ALA A 407 0.33 31.02 -19.61
C ALA A 407 0.45 29.75 -18.76
N ALA A 408 0.13 29.83 -17.46
CA ALA A 408 0.14 28.67 -16.57
C ALA A 408 -0.95 27.64 -16.91
N ALA A 409 -2.14 28.09 -17.35
CA ALA A 409 -3.22 27.20 -17.79
C ALA A 409 -2.88 26.48 -19.11
N GLU A 410 -2.20 27.15 -20.05
CA GLU A 410 -1.70 26.49 -21.27
C GLU A 410 -0.58 25.47 -20.98
N GLU A 411 0.35 25.80 -20.07
CA GLU A 411 1.37 24.84 -19.65
C GLU A 411 0.76 23.61 -18.96
N CYS A 412 -0.29 23.80 -18.14
CA CYS A 412 -1.08 22.71 -17.58
C CYS A 412 -1.59 21.76 -18.70
N ARG A 413 -2.22 22.30 -19.74
CA ARG A 413 -2.74 21.51 -20.87
C ARG A 413 -1.63 20.76 -21.61
N ARG A 414 -0.49 21.41 -21.87
CA ARG A 414 0.67 20.81 -22.52
C ARG A 414 1.20 19.60 -21.73
N LEU A 415 1.30 19.72 -20.41
CA LEU A 415 1.71 18.63 -19.53
C LEU A 415 0.71 17.47 -19.52
N LEU A 416 -0.60 17.77 -19.52
CA LEU A 416 -1.65 16.75 -19.57
C LEU A 416 -1.62 15.96 -20.89
N GLU A 417 -1.43 16.63 -22.02
CA GLU A 417 -1.27 15.96 -23.31
C GLU A 417 -0.04 15.06 -23.34
N ALA A 418 1.08 15.54 -22.81
CA ALA A 418 2.30 14.73 -22.70
C ALA A 418 2.10 13.51 -21.79
N GLY A 419 1.34 13.64 -20.71
CA GLY A 419 0.99 12.52 -19.83
C GLY A 419 0.02 11.52 -20.47
N LEU A 420 -1.01 11.99 -21.18
CA LEU A 420 -1.96 11.15 -21.92
C LEU A 420 -1.26 10.31 -23.00
N ARG A 421 -0.26 10.86 -23.70
CA ARG A 421 0.54 10.12 -24.69
C ARG A 421 1.36 8.98 -24.09
N ARG A 422 1.57 8.99 -22.76
CA ARG A 422 2.23 7.90 -22.04
C ARG A 422 1.26 6.81 -21.60
N LEU A 423 -0.06 6.99 -21.67
CA LEU A 423 -0.98 5.95 -21.24
C LEU A 423 -1.20 4.93 -22.37
N ASP A 424 -1.21 3.65 -22.03
CA ASP A 424 -1.62 2.59 -22.97
C ASP A 424 -3.12 2.33 -22.87
N ARG A 425 -3.68 1.66 -23.89
CA ARG A 425 -5.07 1.20 -23.89
C ARG A 425 -5.39 0.18 -22.80
N SER A 426 -4.37 -0.51 -22.27
CA SER A 426 -4.50 -1.48 -21.18
C SER A 426 -4.49 -0.84 -19.79
N ASP A 427 -4.16 0.45 -19.69
CA ASP A 427 -4.17 1.16 -18.42
C ASP A 427 -5.62 1.52 -18.02
N PRO A 428 -5.93 1.61 -16.72
CA PRO A 428 -7.31 1.82 -16.26
C PRO A 428 -7.89 3.12 -16.85
N PRO A 429 -9.15 3.10 -17.34
CA PRO A 429 -9.75 4.26 -18.01
C PRO A 429 -9.83 5.50 -17.11
N ALA A 430 -9.93 5.29 -15.79
CA ALA A 430 -9.91 6.35 -14.79
C ALA A 430 -8.69 7.29 -14.88
N TRP A 431 -7.54 6.79 -15.35
CA TRP A 431 -6.37 7.62 -15.63
C TRP A 431 -6.68 8.65 -16.72
N ALA A 432 -7.08 8.18 -17.91
CA ALA A 432 -7.38 9.05 -19.03
C ALA A 432 -8.50 10.05 -18.69
N ASP A 433 -9.51 9.62 -17.94
CA ASP A 433 -10.62 10.47 -17.54
C ASP A 433 -10.18 11.60 -16.60
N SER A 434 -9.26 11.34 -15.68
CA SER A 434 -8.72 12.38 -14.79
C SER A 434 -7.89 13.41 -15.55
N PHE A 435 -7.08 12.97 -16.51
CA PHE A 435 -6.36 13.87 -17.41
C PHE A 435 -7.32 14.76 -18.20
N ARG A 436 -8.35 14.18 -18.83
CA ARG A 436 -9.34 14.92 -19.63
C ARG A 436 -10.14 15.90 -18.77
N ALA A 437 -10.54 15.49 -17.57
CA ALA A 437 -11.30 16.34 -16.67
C ALA A 437 -10.50 17.56 -16.22
N LEU A 438 -9.21 17.39 -15.89
CA LEU A 438 -8.32 18.51 -15.56
C LEU A 438 -8.02 19.37 -16.80
N GLN A 439 -7.89 18.76 -17.98
CA GLN A 439 -7.66 19.48 -19.24
C GLN A 439 -8.86 20.38 -19.59
N ALA A 440 -10.09 19.90 -19.39
CA ALA A 440 -11.31 20.68 -19.59
C ALA A 440 -11.39 21.87 -18.61
N ALA A 441 -11.07 21.64 -17.33
CA ALA A 441 -11.03 22.69 -16.32
C ALA A 441 -9.96 23.76 -16.63
N ALA A 442 -8.77 23.34 -17.07
CA ALA A 442 -7.70 24.25 -17.48
C ALA A 442 -8.07 25.07 -18.73
N ALA A 443 -8.73 24.45 -19.72
CA ALA A 443 -9.20 25.15 -20.93
C ALA A 443 -10.27 26.22 -20.61
N GLN A 444 -11.20 25.93 -19.70
CA GLN A 444 -12.18 26.91 -19.23
C GLN A 444 -11.52 28.09 -18.53
N LEU A 445 -10.53 27.82 -17.66
CA LEU A 445 -9.77 28.85 -16.95
C LEU A 445 -8.96 29.72 -17.92
N ALA A 446 -8.26 29.11 -18.89
CA ALA A 446 -7.50 29.81 -19.92
C ALA A 446 -8.41 30.73 -20.76
N ALA A 447 -9.58 30.25 -21.18
CA ALA A 447 -10.53 31.05 -21.95
C ALA A 447 -11.07 32.26 -21.16
N ALA A 448 -11.36 32.08 -19.87
CA ALA A 448 -11.79 33.17 -19.00
C ALA A 448 -10.68 34.21 -18.80
N ALA A 449 -9.46 33.76 -18.45
CA ALA A 449 -8.31 34.64 -18.28
C ALA A 449 -7.95 35.40 -19.56
N HIS A 450 -8.00 34.73 -20.72
CA HIS A 450 -7.77 35.34 -22.03
C HIS A 450 -8.79 36.45 -22.33
N LYS A 451 -10.08 36.17 -22.12
CA LYS A 451 -11.15 37.15 -22.33
C LYS A 451 -10.94 38.39 -21.46
N ASP A 452 -10.70 38.19 -20.17
CA ASP A 452 -10.52 39.30 -19.22
C ASP A 452 -9.21 40.05 -19.48
N ARG A 453 -8.14 39.36 -19.90
CA ARG A 453 -6.87 39.98 -20.26
C ARG A 453 -7.02 40.88 -21.47
N LEU A 454 -7.73 40.46 -22.52
CA LEU A 454 -7.92 41.28 -23.72
C LEU A 454 -8.98 42.37 -23.56
N ALA A 455 -9.95 42.17 -22.68
CA ALA A 455 -11.04 43.13 -22.49
C ALA A 455 -10.75 44.17 -21.40
N VAL A 456 -9.96 43.82 -20.38
CA VAL A 456 -9.82 44.62 -19.15
C VAL A 456 -8.37 45.05 -18.91
N THR A 457 -7.42 44.12 -18.85
CA THR A 457 -6.08 44.43 -18.30
C THR A 457 -5.00 44.68 -19.35
N TYR A 458 -5.19 44.20 -20.58
CA TYR A 458 -4.24 44.26 -21.70
C TYR A 458 -2.82 43.80 -21.35
N GLN A 459 -2.69 42.89 -20.38
CA GLN A 459 -1.38 42.41 -19.94
C GLN A 459 -0.67 41.60 -21.05
N PRO A 460 0.66 41.71 -21.16
CA PRO A 460 1.44 40.87 -22.07
C PRO A 460 1.43 39.42 -21.61
N LEU A 461 1.45 38.49 -22.56
CA LEU A 461 1.64 37.07 -22.26
C LEU A 461 3.14 36.81 -22.02
N PRO A 462 3.55 36.21 -20.89
CA PRO A 462 4.95 35.92 -20.63
C PRO A 462 5.47 34.87 -21.63
N LYS A 463 6.74 35.01 -22.05
CA LYS A 463 7.38 34.08 -23.01
C LYS A 463 7.60 32.69 -22.42
N GLN A 464 7.81 32.62 -21.10
CA GLN A 464 8.00 31.38 -20.37
C GLN A 464 6.90 31.28 -19.31
N PRO A 465 6.27 30.11 -19.15
CA PRO A 465 5.29 29.94 -18.10
C PRO A 465 5.97 30.07 -16.73
N PRO A 466 5.28 30.65 -15.73
CA PRO A 466 5.82 30.74 -14.38
C PRO A 466 6.05 29.33 -13.79
N ASP A 467 7.11 29.18 -13.00
CA ASP A 467 7.47 27.89 -12.41
C ASP A 467 6.49 27.49 -11.30
N ALA A 468 5.61 26.53 -11.60
CA ALA A 468 4.67 25.98 -10.63
C ALA A 468 5.30 25.12 -9.54
N ALA A 469 6.57 24.70 -9.72
CA ALA A 469 7.32 23.96 -8.71
C ALA A 469 8.01 24.89 -7.69
N ALA A 470 8.01 26.19 -7.93
CA ALA A 470 8.46 27.17 -6.94
C ALA A 470 7.60 27.02 -5.68
N ASN A 471 8.24 26.65 -4.56
CA ASN A 471 7.61 26.32 -3.26
C ASN A 471 6.98 24.92 -3.14
N ALA A 472 7.50 23.92 -3.86
CA ALA A 472 7.16 22.52 -3.59
C ALA A 472 7.36 22.17 -2.10
N ALA A 473 6.35 21.59 -1.46
CA ALA A 473 6.36 21.23 -0.05
C ALA A 473 6.12 19.73 0.13
N VAL A 474 7.15 18.99 0.53
CA VAL A 474 7.03 17.59 0.93
C VAL A 474 6.57 17.55 2.39
N ARG A 475 5.39 16.97 2.64
CA ARG A 475 4.78 16.88 3.96
C ARG A 475 4.68 15.44 4.48
N VAL A 476 4.73 14.47 3.58
CA VAL A 476 4.75 13.05 3.93
C VAL A 476 6.17 12.60 4.21
N THR A 477 6.43 12.28 5.48
CA THR A 477 7.67 11.65 5.92
C THR A 477 7.43 10.17 6.20
N PRO A 478 8.32 9.27 5.76
CA PRO A 478 8.28 7.87 6.17
C PRO A 478 8.24 7.75 7.71
N GLU A 479 7.41 6.85 8.22
CA GLU A 479 7.38 6.56 9.64
C GLU A 479 8.57 5.67 9.99
N ARG A 480 9.36 6.02 11.01
CA ARG A 480 10.54 5.23 11.36
C ARG A 480 10.12 3.83 11.77
N PHE A 481 10.39 2.85 10.90
CA PHE A 481 10.16 1.45 11.21
C PHE A 481 11.28 0.93 12.11
N LYS A 482 10.89 0.25 13.19
CA LYS A 482 11.78 -0.59 13.98
C LYS A 482 11.10 -1.95 14.11
N PRO A 483 11.72 -3.05 13.66
CA PRO A 483 11.17 -4.37 13.92
C PRO A 483 11.01 -4.54 15.44
N ALA A 484 9.92 -5.19 15.85
CA ALA A 484 9.70 -5.46 17.26
C ALA A 484 10.90 -6.27 17.79
N PRO A 485 11.50 -5.86 18.93
CA PRO A 485 12.56 -6.64 19.52
C PRO A 485 12.01 -8.02 19.81
N VAL A 486 12.74 -9.02 19.38
CA VAL A 486 12.29 -10.37 19.58
C VAL A 486 12.50 -10.69 21.03
N ARG A 487 11.40 -11.00 21.70
CA ARG A 487 11.49 -11.64 23.00
C ARG A 487 11.88 -13.08 22.73
N PRO A 488 13.04 -13.56 23.23
CA PRO A 488 13.31 -14.98 23.19
C PRO A 488 12.11 -15.70 23.81
N PRO A 489 11.72 -16.87 23.29
CA PRO A 489 10.67 -17.64 23.92
C PRO A 489 10.99 -17.78 25.41
N PRO A 490 9.99 -17.64 26.30
CA PRO A 490 10.23 -17.91 27.70
C PRO A 490 10.89 -19.28 27.79
N PRO A 491 11.96 -19.43 28.59
CA PRO A 491 12.63 -20.72 28.71
C PRO A 491 11.56 -21.78 29.02
N PRO A 492 11.64 -22.98 28.40
CA PRO A 492 10.71 -24.05 28.72
C PRO A 492 10.68 -24.21 30.23
N ALA A 493 9.50 -24.47 30.79
CA ALA A 493 9.34 -24.74 32.22
C ALA A 493 10.02 -26.07 32.58
N GLU A 494 11.34 -26.15 32.45
CA GLU A 494 12.14 -27.29 32.84
C GLU A 494 12.21 -27.32 34.35
N ALA A 495 11.48 -28.28 34.91
CA ALA A 495 11.87 -29.03 36.09
C ALA A 495 12.17 -28.23 37.38
N ALA A 496 11.37 -27.22 37.70
CA ALA A 496 11.19 -26.81 39.10
C ALA A 496 10.54 -27.91 39.99
N GLY A 497 10.38 -29.13 39.46
CA GLY A 497 9.75 -30.29 40.08
C GLY A 497 10.68 -31.45 40.43
N SER A 498 11.97 -31.22 40.67
CA SER A 498 12.86 -32.21 41.30
C SER A 498 13.50 -31.64 42.57
N LYS A 499 12.67 -31.29 43.55
CA LYS A 499 13.11 -31.34 44.96
C LYS A 499 13.32 -32.81 45.32
N GLY A 500 14.46 -33.36 44.91
CA GLY A 500 15.03 -34.55 45.52
C GLY A 500 15.37 -34.18 46.96
N GLY A 501 14.56 -34.66 47.90
CA GLY A 501 14.86 -34.55 49.32
C GLY A 501 16.17 -35.27 49.64
N CYS A 502 17.20 -34.52 49.97
CA CYS A 502 18.29 -35.05 50.79
C CYS A 502 17.76 -35.21 52.21
N ALA A 503 17.30 -36.43 52.52
CA ALA A 503 17.27 -36.89 53.90
C ALA A 503 18.72 -37.16 54.32
N VAL A 504 19.33 -36.20 55.02
CA VAL A 504 20.54 -36.45 55.81
C VAL A 504 20.08 -37.13 57.08
N MET A 505 20.41 -38.42 57.22
CA MET A 505 20.55 -39.10 58.51
C MET A 505 22.01 -39.12 58.90
#